data_AF-A0A9P5EA71-F1
#
_entry.id   AF-A0A9P5EA71-F1
#
_cell.length_a   1.000
_cell.length_b   1.000
_cell.length_c   1.000
_cell.angle_alpha   90.00
_cell.angle_beta   90.00
_cell.angle_gamma   90.00
#
_symmetry.space_group_name_H-M   'P 1'
#
loop_
_entity.id
_entity.type
_entity.pdbx_description
1 polymer ?
#
loop_
_entity_poly.entity_id
_entity_poly.type
_entity_poly.pdbx_seq_one_letter_code
_entity_poly.pdbx_strand_id
1 'polypeptide(L)'
;MLRSSTPATSRALYADKDGKLVVRHVPFPEPQEGELLIKVLYSGVNPADTKIIDFFGLKNYVIGTEFCGQVVESETLASMSFKAGDIVAGVLSGGQSPPLRWGTHQEFMAIVASWAWKVPENLPPHDAAGLTAATGFFNDIGLPLPPSVARGTTDERVDSPEGTLVIWGGATSVGMAAIQFARAARVSSIIAIASPKRHEYLKTLGATQSFHYNDIEVIEKVKSALHSTSGTIWALDAYNPSHKAYSRKRFLYTIKLF
;
A
#
# COMPACT_ATOMS: atom_id res chain seq x y z
N MET A 1 6.71 -36.58 7.02
CA MET A 1 8.13 -36.32 7.32
C MET A 1 8.73 -35.45 6.21
N LEU A 2 8.81 -34.14 6.41
CA LEU A 2 9.65 -33.20 5.65
C LEU A 2 10.16 -32.16 6.65
N ARG A 3 11.13 -32.54 7.50
CA ARG A 3 11.79 -31.65 8.48
C ARG A 3 13.31 -31.57 8.24
N SER A 4 13.74 -31.65 6.97
CA SER A 4 15.14 -31.43 6.57
C SER A 4 15.14 -30.49 5.36
N SER A 5 15.09 -29.18 5.55
CA SER A 5 16.26 -28.39 5.93
C SER A 5 15.84 -26.93 6.17
N THR A 6 14.93 -26.70 7.10
CA THR A 6 14.60 -25.32 7.49
C THR A 6 15.86 -24.66 8.06
N PRO A 7 16.37 -23.57 7.47
CA PRO A 7 17.58 -22.94 7.96
C PRO A 7 17.30 -22.35 9.34
N ALA A 8 18.30 -22.35 10.24
CA ALA A 8 18.13 -21.77 11.58
C ALA A 8 17.92 -20.25 11.53
N THR A 9 18.37 -19.59 10.45
CA THR A 9 18.26 -18.16 10.24
C THR A 9 17.99 -17.84 8.78
N SER A 10 17.46 -16.65 8.51
CA SER A 10 17.25 -16.11 7.16
C SER A 10 17.70 -14.65 7.09
N ARG A 11 17.99 -14.14 5.89
CA ARG A 11 18.42 -12.75 5.71
C ARG A 11 17.23 -11.79 5.78
N ALA A 12 17.48 -10.65 6.40
CA ALA A 12 16.53 -9.56 6.55
C ALA A 12 17.22 -8.19 6.45
N LEU A 13 16.48 -7.18 6.01
CA LEU A 13 16.81 -5.78 6.21
C LEU A 13 16.29 -5.35 7.59
N TYR A 14 17.22 -4.98 8.47
CA TYR A 14 16.98 -4.84 9.90
C TYR A 14 17.39 -3.44 10.38
N ALA A 15 16.54 -2.81 11.19
CA ALA A 15 16.88 -1.61 11.95
C ALA A 15 17.57 -2.04 13.25
N ASP A 16 18.84 -1.69 13.43
CA ASP A 16 19.61 -2.08 14.62
C ASP A 16 19.24 -1.26 15.87
N LYS A 17 20.00 -1.44 16.96
CA LYS A 17 19.80 -0.74 18.24
C LYS A 17 19.94 0.79 18.13
N ASP A 18 20.64 1.26 17.10
CA ASP A 18 20.87 2.67 16.82
C ASP A 18 19.89 3.21 15.76
N GLY A 19 19.05 2.34 15.19
CA GLY A 19 18.11 2.67 14.10
C GLY A 19 18.76 2.63 12.73
N LYS A 20 19.99 2.10 12.60
CA LYS A 20 20.64 2.00 11.30
C LYS A 20 20.14 0.77 10.55
N LEU A 21 19.84 0.94 9.26
CA LEU A 21 19.50 -0.17 8.38
C LEU A 21 20.73 -1.01 8.04
N VAL A 22 20.65 -2.31 8.31
CA VAL A 22 21.70 -3.29 8.03
C VAL A 22 21.08 -4.58 7.48
N VAL A 23 21.83 -5.29 6.63
CA VAL A 23 21.47 -6.67 6.28
C VAL A 23 21.98 -7.58 7.39
N ARG A 24 21.09 -8.40 7.96
CA ARG A 24 21.40 -9.29 9.07
C ARG A 24 20.70 -10.63 8.89
N HIS A 25 21.28 -11.70 9.44
CA HIS A 25 20.57 -12.96 9.64
C HIS A 25 19.73 -12.89 10.92
N VAL A 26 18.43 -13.15 10.79
CA VAL A 26 17.46 -13.22 11.91
C VAL A 26 17.02 -14.67 12.11
N PRO A 27 16.55 -15.06 13.31
CA PRO A 27 15.99 -16.40 13.51
C PRO A 27 14.91 -16.71 12.49
N PHE A 28 14.89 -17.94 11.99
CA PHE A 28 13.84 -18.37 11.07
C PHE A 28 12.45 -18.17 11.73
N PRO A 29 11.47 -17.60 11.02
CA PRO A 29 10.17 -17.32 11.60
C PRO A 29 9.44 -18.62 11.93
N GLU A 30 9.02 -18.75 13.18
CA GLU A 30 8.10 -19.79 13.63
C GLU A 30 6.68 -19.23 13.57
N PRO A 31 5.81 -19.72 12.67
CA PRO A 31 4.42 -19.26 12.60
C PRO A 31 3.67 -19.70 13.86
N GLN A 32 2.85 -18.79 14.41
CA GLN A 32 1.94 -19.10 15.51
C GLN A 32 0.56 -19.56 14.98
N GLU A 33 -0.30 -20.07 15.88
CA GLU A 33 -1.68 -20.39 15.52
C GLU A 33 -2.36 -19.17 14.87
N GLY A 34 -3.01 -19.39 13.72
CA GLY A 34 -3.60 -18.31 12.92
C GLY A 34 -2.63 -17.60 11.96
N GLU A 35 -1.32 -17.91 12.00
CA GLU A 35 -0.31 -17.34 11.09
C GLU A 35 0.09 -18.30 9.95
N LEU A 36 0.26 -17.73 8.75
CA LEU A 36 0.87 -18.37 7.60
C LEU A 36 2.39 -18.18 7.65
N LEU A 37 3.16 -19.22 7.33
CA LEU A 37 4.58 -19.08 6.98
C LEU A 37 4.70 -18.77 5.49
N ILE A 38 5.42 -17.70 5.17
CA ILE A 38 5.56 -17.20 3.81
C ILE A 38 7.03 -17.17 3.42
N LYS A 39 7.35 -17.68 2.23
CA LYS A 39 8.60 -17.36 1.51
C LYS A 39 8.36 -16.10 0.71
N VAL A 40 9.00 -15.00 1.09
CA VAL A 40 8.82 -13.71 0.43
C VAL A 40 9.48 -13.75 -0.95
N LEU A 41 8.72 -13.39 -1.98
CA LEU A 41 9.22 -13.27 -3.36
C LEU A 41 9.54 -11.81 -3.67
N TYR A 42 8.66 -10.90 -3.25
CA TYR A 42 8.79 -9.46 -3.42
C TYR A 42 8.29 -8.75 -2.15
N SER A 43 8.90 -7.62 -1.82
CA SER A 43 8.41 -6.69 -0.81
C SER A 43 8.44 -5.28 -1.38
N GLY A 44 7.38 -4.51 -1.14
CA GLY A 44 7.27 -3.13 -1.61
C GLY A 44 8.04 -2.20 -0.70
N VAL A 45 8.85 -1.32 -1.32
CA VAL A 45 9.69 -0.34 -0.60
C VAL A 45 8.96 0.99 -0.55
N ASN A 46 8.80 1.52 0.66
CA ASN A 46 8.08 2.76 0.91
C ASN A 46 8.93 3.74 1.73
N PRO A 47 8.71 5.05 1.58
CA PRO A 47 9.28 6.03 2.51
C PRO A 47 8.90 5.77 3.98
N ALA A 48 7.78 5.08 4.23
CA ALA A 48 7.35 4.69 5.56
C ALA A 48 8.40 3.81 6.29
N ASP A 49 9.14 2.98 5.56
CA ASP A 49 10.06 1.98 6.14
C ASP A 49 11.21 2.62 6.93
N THR A 50 11.68 3.79 6.49
CA THR A 50 12.68 4.57 7.23
C THR A 50 12.01 5.51 8.24
N LYS A 51 10.87 6.09 7.88
CA LYS A 51 10.12 7.02 8.73
C LYS A 51 9.68 6.39 10.05
N ILE A 52 9.39 5.10 10.10
CA ILE A 52 9.05 4.42 11.36
C ILE A 52 10.22 4.38 12.35
N ILE A 53 11.46 4.38 11.86
CA ILE A 53 12.66 4.48 12.68
C ILE A 53 12.80 5.91 13.20
N ASP A 54 12.72 6.89 12.29
CA ASP A 54 12.98 8.29 12.62
C ASP A 54 11.90 8.90 13.52
N PHE A 55 10.62 8.59 13.28
CA PHE A 55 9.50 9.21 14.00
C PHE A 55 9.02 8.43 15.22
N PHE A 56 8.97 7.10 15.12
CA PHE A 56 8.48 6.25 16.20
C PHE A 56 9.62 5.61 17.00
N GLY A 57 10.88 5.79 16.59
CA GLY A 57 12.04 5.25 17.30
C GLY A 57 12.12 3.73 17.24
N LEU A 58 11.47 3.09 16.26
CA LEU A 58 11.50 1.63 16.12
C LEU A 58 12.93 1.17 15.86
N LYS A 59 13.39 0.25 16.70
CA LYS A 59 14.74 -0.30 16.74
C LYS A 59 14.67 -1.79 16.99
N ASN A 60 15.74 -2.48 16.65
CA ASN A 60 15.87 -3.93 16.80
C ASN A 60 14.74 -4.71 16.09
N TYR A 61 14.38 -4.33 14.86
CA TYR A 61 13.21 -4.84 14.14
C TYR A 61 13.50 -5.04 12.64
N VAL A 62 12.81 -5.99 11.99
CA VAL A 62 12.88 -6.22 10.54
C VAL A 62 11.93 -5.27 9.82
N ILE A 63 12.44 -4.41 8.94
CA ILE A 63 11.61 -3.38 8.28
C ILE A 63 10.68 -3.94 7.18
N GLY A 64 9.77 -3.10 6.69
CA GLY A 64 8.85 -3.41 5.59
C GLY A 64 7.44 -3.77 6.05
N THR A 65 6.44 -3.33 5.28
CA THR A 65 5.02 -3.50 5.61
C THR A 65 4.23 -4.32 4.60
N GLU A 66 4.65 -4.38 3.34
CA GLU A 66 3.93 -5.09 2.28
C GLU A 66 4.78 -6.15 1.58
N PHE A 67 4.13 -7.21 1.09
CA PHE A 67 4.79 -8.32 0.42
C PHE A 67 3.90 -9.01 -0.62
N CYS A 68 4.56 -9.76 -1.49
CA CYS A 68 4.00 -10.89 -2.22
C CYS A 68 4.94 -12.09 -2.03
N GLY A 69 4.37 -13.25 -1.72
CA GLY A 69 5.12 -14.43 -1.35
C GLY A 69 4.35 -15.71 -1.60
N GLN A 70 5.04 -16.82 -1.36
CA GLN A 70 4.48 -18.15 -1.47
C GLN A 70 4.23 -18.73 -0.08
N VAL A 71 3.05 -19.30 0.15
CA VAL A 71 2.72 -20.04 1.37
C VAL A 71 3.60 -21.28 1.47
N VAL A 72 4.26 -21.44 2.61
CA VAL A 72 5.11 -22.59 2.94
C VAL A 72 4.31 -23.54 3.83
N GLU A 73 4.55 -24.84 3.68
CA GLU A 73 3.98 -25.86 4.57
C GLU A 73 4.39 -25.59 6.03
N SER A 74 3.40 -25.58 6.94
CA SER A 74 3.62 -25.41 8.38
C SER A 74 2.53 -26.14 9.18
N GLU A 75 2.80 -26.41 10.45
CA GLU A 75 1.83 -27.05 11.36
C GLU A 75 0.58 -26.19 11.57
N THR A 76 0.69 -24.88 11.37
CA THR A 76 -0.41 -23.91 11.52
C THR A 76 -1.35 -23.88 10.32
N LEU A 77 -0.94 -24.43 9.17
CA LEU A 77 -1.66 -24.29 7.89
C LEU A 77 -2.93 -25.16 7.80
N ALA A 78 -2.95 -26.30 8.48
CA ALA A 78 -3.94 -27.36 8.25
C ALA A 78 -5.41 -26.93 8.44
N SER A 79 -5.68 -25.89 9.24
CA SER A 79 -7.02 -25.38 9.53
C SER A 79 -7.40 -24.11 8.73
N MET A 80 -6.59 -23.72 7.75
CA MET A 80 -6.74 -22.46 7.03
C MET A 80 -7.33 -22.65 5.62
N SER A 81 -7.83 -21.55 5.02
CA SER A 81 -8.31 -21.52 3.62
C SER A 81 -7.18 -21.47 2.56
N PHE A 82 -5.92 -21.49 3.03
CA PHE A 82 -4.72 -21.46 2.22
C PHE A 82 -4.09 -22.85 2.09
N LYS A 83 -3.25 -23.02 1.07
CA LYS A 83 -2.50 -24.25 0.82
C LYS A 83 -1.03 -23.91 0.57
N ALA A 84 -0.13 -24.83 0.89
CA ALA A 84 1.27 -24.67 0.55
C ALA A 84 1.41 -24.51 -0.97
N GLY A 85 2.24 -23.56 -1.38
CA GLY A 85 2.40 -23.19 -2.78
C GLY A 85 1.51 -22.04 -3.25
N ASP A 86 0.42 -21.71 -2.53
CA ASP A 86 -0.42 -20.55 -2.87
C ASP A 86 0.44 -19.28 -2.94
N ILE A 87 0.24 -18.46 -3.98
CA ILE A 87 0.82 -17.12 -4.06
C ILE A 87 -0.13 -16.15 -3.38
N VAL A 88 0.39 -15.41 -2.40
CA VAL A 88 -0.38 -14.48 -1.57
C VAL A 88 0.32 -13.14 -1.48
N ALA A 89 -0.45 -12.08 -1.35
CA ALA A 89 0.03 -10.75 -1.03
C ALA A 89 -0.65 -10.27 0.24
N GLY A 90 -0.03 -9.30 0.92
CA GLY A 90 -0.52 -8.84 2.20
C GLY A 90 0.12 -7.54 2.66
N VAL A 91 -0.56 -6.90 3.60
CA VAL A 91 -0.06 -5.73 4.32
C VAL A 91 -0.13 -5.98 5.81
N LEU A 92 0.94 -5.69 6.51
CA LEU A 92 0.97 -5.76 7.96
C LEU A 92 0.19 -4.59 8.56
N SER A 93 -0.69 -4.89 9.51
CA SER A 93 -1.25 -3.85 10.36
C SER A 93 -0.26 -3.53 11.48
N GLY A 94 0.13 -2.26 11.60
CA GLY A 94 1.12 -1.81 12.58
C GLY A 94 0.71 -2.06 14.03
N GLY A 95 1.70 -2.22 14.90
CA GLY A 95 1.54 -2.34 16.34
C GLY A 95 2.77 -1.81 17.08
N GLN A 96 2.67 -1.56 18.38
CA GLN A 96 3.86 -1.24 19.17
C GLN A 96 4.67 -2.52 19.38
N SER A 97 5.94 -2.50 18.93
CA SER A 97 6.87 -3.64 19.03
C SER A 97 6.41 -4.90 18.26
N PRO A 98 6.26 -4.83 16.92
CA PRO A 98 5.92 -6.01 16.15
C PRO A 98 7.02 -7.08 16.27
N PRO A 99 6.67 -8.38 16.31
CA PRO A 99 7.66 -9.44 16.36
C PRO A 99 8.48 -9.46 15.07
N LEU A 100 9.75 -9.89 15.15
CA LEU A 100 10.66 -9.92 14.00
C LEU A 100 10.08 -10.69 12.80
N ARG A 101 9.32 -11.75 13.07
CA ARG A 101 8.71 -12.61 12.06
C ARG A 101 7.71 -11.88 11.17
N TRP A 102 7.24 -10.68 11.52
CA TRP A 102 6.25 -9.96 10.72
C TRP A 102 6.86 -9.10 9.61
N GLY A 103 8.03 -8.48 9.80
CA GLY A 103 8.58 -7.53 8.82
C GLY A 103 8.71 -8.12 7.41
N THR A 104 8.43 -7.35 6.35
CA THR A 104 8.35 -7.96 5.01
C THR A 104 9.67 -7.97 4.24
N HIS A 105 10.65 -7.16 4.63
CA HIS A 105 11.97 -7.16 4.00
C HIS A 105 12.88 -8.27 4.55
N GLN A 106 12.42 -9.51 4.46
CA GLN A 106 13.18 -10.72 4.83
C GLN A 106 12.79 -11.89 3.92
N GLU A 107 13.62 -12.93 3.85
CA GLU A 107 13.39 -14.06 2.93
C GLU A 107 12.19 -14.93 3.34
N PHE A 108 11.91 -15.01 4.63
CA PHE A 108 10.78 -15.74 5.19
C PHE A 108 10.13 -14.91 6.29
N MET A 109 8.80 -14.89 6.34
CA MET A 109 8.03 -14.18 7.35
C MET A 109 6.82 -15.01 7.80
N ALA A 110 6.23 -14.65 8.95
CA ALA A 110 4.94 -15.12 9.39
C ALA A 110 3.92 -13.98 9.37
N ILE A 111 2.68 -14.27 9.00
CA ILE A 111 1.60 -13.27 8.99
C ILE A 111 0.27 -13.88 9.38
N VAL A 112 -0.54 -13.12 10.12
CA VAL A 112 -1.93 -13.49 10.42
C VAL A 112 -2.68 -13.75 9.11
N ALA A 113 -3.33 -14.90 8.98
CA ALA A 113 -3.97 -15.33 7.73
C ALA A 113 -5.00 -14.34 7.17
N SER A 114 -5.68 -13.57 8.04
CA SER A 114 -6.65 -12.54 7.64
C SER A 114 -6.03 -11.27 7.05
N TRP A 115 -4.70 -11.12 7.11
CA TRP A 115 -3.96 -10.00 6.50
C TRP A 115 -3.34 -10.36 5.15
N ALA A 116 -3.55 -11.59 4.68
CA ALA A 116 -3.13 -12.07 3.39
C ALA A 116 -4.33 -12.35 2.49
N TRP A 117 -4.15 -12.14 1.18
CA TRP A 117 -5.11 -12.54 0.15
C TRP A 117 -4.38 -13.29 -0.96
N LYS A 118 -5.08 -14.22 -1.63
CA LYS A 118 -4.52 -14.94 -2.78
C LYS A 118 -4.32 -13.97 -3.95
N VAL A 119 -3.17 -14.08 -4.59
CA VAL A 119 -2.86 -13.33 -5.81
C VAL A 119 -3.50 -14.05 -6.99
N PRO A 120 -4.34 -13.37 -7.80
CA PRO A 120 -4.89 -13.96 -9.02
C PRO A 120 -3.78 -14.37 -9.99
N GLU A 121 -3.98 -15.48 -10.71
CA GLU A 121 -2.96 -16.02 -11.63
C GLU A 121 -2.54 -15.04 -12.75
N ASN A 122 -3.43 -14.13 -13.13
CA ASN A 122 -3.18 -13.12 -14.16
C ASN A 122 -2.52 -11.84 -13.63
N LEU A 123 -2.21 -11.75 -12.34
CA LEU A 123 -1.53 -10.61 -11.73
C LEU A 123 -0.06 -10.97 -11.46
N PRO A 124 0.91 -10.27 -12.08
CA PRO A 124 2.32 -10.51 -11.80
C PRO A 124 2.64 -10.35 -10.29
N PRO A 125 3.39 -11.28 -9.68
CA PRO A 125 3.66 -11.23 -8.24
C PRO A 125 4.34 -9.94 -7.75
N HIS A 126 5.19 -9.32 -8.57
CA HIS A 126 5.84 -8.05 -8.22
C HIS A 126 4.86 -6.87 -8.20
N ASP A 127 3.86 -6.87 -9.08
CA ASP A 127 2.79 -5.87 -9.07
C ASP A 127 1.92 -6.05 -7.83
N ALA A 128 1.57 -7.29 -7.47
CA ALA A 128 0.80 -7.58 -6.26
C ALA A 128 1.47 -7.05 -4.99
N ALA A 129 2.81 -7.07 -4.93
CA ALA A 129 3.58 -6.51 -3.81
C ALA A 129 3.57 -4.98 -3.72
N GLY A 130 3.08 -4.26 -4.75
CA GLY A 130 2.93 -2.80 -4.76
C GLY A 130 1.47 -2.31 -4.76
N LEU A 131 0.50 -3.23 -4.74
CA LEU A 131 -0.93 -2.89 -4.75
C LEU A 131 -1.50 -2.66 -3.35
N THR A 132 -0.73 -2.80 -2.27
CA THR A 132 -1.31 -2.73 -0.91
C THR A 132 -1.79 -1.34 -0.50
N ALA A 133 -1.35 -0.30 -1.21
CA ALA A 133 -1.92 1.04 -1.09
C ALA A 133 -3.44 1.05 -1.35
N ALA A 134 -3.97 0.09 -2.11
CA ALA A 134 -5.41 -0.12 -2.33
C ALA A 134 -6.19 -0.18 -1.00
N THR A 135 -5.64 -0.83 0.03
CA THR A 135 -6.29 -0.93 1.34
C THR A 135 -6.54 0.45 1.93
N GLY A 136 -5.55 1.35 1.89
CA GLY A 136 -5.71 2.73 2.35
C GLY A 136 -6.68 3.54 1.48
N PHE A 137 -6.70 3.30 0.17
CA PHE A 137 -7.63 4.01 -0.72
C PHE A 137 -9.09 3.67 -0.46
N PHE A 138 -9.43 2.39 -0.39
CA PHE A 138 -10.82 1.96 -0.27
C PHE A 138 -11.32 2.02 1.17
N ASN A 139 -10.51 1.59 2.15
CA ASN A 139 -10.98 1.49 3.54
C ASN A 139 -10.86 2.81 4.30
N ASP A 140 -9.81 3.58 4.03
CA ASP A 140 -9.50 4.75 4.84
C ASP A 140 -9.84 6.09 4.16
N ILE A 141 -9.49 6.25 2.88
CA ILE A 141 -9.89 7.43 2.07
C ILE A 141 -11.38 7.33 1.69
N GLY A 142 -11.94 6.12 1.71
CA GLY A 142 -13.34 5.88 1.35
C GLY A 142 -13.58 6.11 -0.14
N LEU A 143 -12.60 5.82 -0.99
CA LEU A 143 -12.86 5.73 -2.42
C LEU A 143 -13.87 4.61 -2.68
N PRO A 144 -14.85 4.81 -3.58
CA PRO A 144 -15.81 3.77 -3.90
C PRO A 144 -15.10 2.59 -4.57
N LEU A 145 -15.56 1.38 -4.28
CA LEU A 145 -15.08 0.20 -4.99
C LEU A 145 -15.50 0.26 -6.47
N PRO A 146 -14.70 -0.31 -7.39
CA PRO A 146 -15.12 -0.52 -8.77
C PRO A 146 -16.50 -1.19 -8.84
N PRO A 147 -17.40 -0.78 -9.74
CA PRO A 147 -18.72 -1.40 -9.92
C PRO A 147 -18.69 -2.93 -10.03
N SER A 148 -17.68 -3.47 -10.72
CA SER A 148 -17.44 -4.92 -10.85
C SER A 148 -17.20 -5.61 -9.53
N VAL A 149 -16.58 -4.93 -8.56
CA VAL A 149 -16.32 -5.46 -7.23
C VAL A 149 -17.51 -5.21 -6.31
N ALA A 150 -18.04 -3.99 -6.28
CA ALA A 150 -19.11 -3.60 -5.36
C ALA A 150 -20.43 -4.32 -5.64
N ARG A 151 -20.75 -4.58 -6.91
CA ARG A 151 -22.03 -5.16 -7.35
C ARG A 151 -21.88 -6.49 -8.09
N GLY A 152 -20.65 -6.99 -8.24
CA GLY A 152 -20.40 -8.22 -8.99
C GLY A 152 -20.75 -8.12 -10.48
N THR A 153 -20.84 -6.90 -11.04
CA THR A 153 -21.30 -6.68 -12.42
C THR A 153 -20.33 -5.81 -13.21
N THR A 154 -20.01 -6.23 -14.43
CA THR A 154 -19.24 -5.43 -15.38
C THR A 154 -20.10 -4.40 -16.13
N ASP A 155 -21.40 -4.30 -15.82
CA ASP A 155 -22.31 -3.40 -16.52
C ASP A 155 -21.82 -1.94 -16.46
N GLU A 156 -21.68 -1.35 -17.64
CA GLU A 156 -21.23 0.03 -17.84
C GLU A 156 -22.30 1.06 -17.49
N ARG A 157 -23.58 0.64 -17.44
CA ARG A 157 -24.72 1.50 -17.09
C ARG A 157 -24.85 1.78 -15.60
N VAL A 158 -23.95 1.23 -14.81
CA VAL A 158 -23.86 1.53 -13.39
C VAL A 158 -23.38 2.97 -13.20
N ASP A 159 -24.17 3.75 -12.47
CA ASP A 159 -23.87 5.14 -12.15
C ASP A 159 -22.46 5.29 -11.58
N SER A 160 -21.74 6.27 -12.15
CA SER A 160 -20.43 6.68 -11.66
C SER A 160 -20.62 7.45 -10.35
N PRO A 161 -19.74 7.27 -9.36
CA PRO A 161 -19.77 8.11 -8.18
C PRO A 161 -19.57 9.56 -8.59
N GLU A 162 -20.51 10.43 -8.20
CA GLU A 162 -20.31 11.87 -8.34
C GLU A 162 -19.21 12.32 -7.38
N GLY A 163 -18.13 12.86 -7.93
CA GLY A 163 -17.09 13.45 -7.11
C GLY A 163 -15.80 13.74 -7.86
N THR A 164 -14.87 14.35 -7.13
CA THR A 164 -13.53 14.70 -7.62
C THR A 164 -12.48 14.19 -6.67
N LEU A 165 -11.50 13.45 -7.18
CA LEU A 165 -10.30 13.08 -6.45
C LEU A 165 -9.17 14.08 -6.77
N VAL A 166 -8.64 14.73 -5.74
CA VAL A 166 -7.47 15.61 -5.84
C VAL A 166 -6.25 14.89 -5.29
N ILE A 167 -5.17 14.82 -6.07
CA ILE A 167 -3.95 14.09 -5.73
C ILE A 167 -2.75 15.04 -5.80
N TRP A 168 -2.22 15.41 -4.64
CA TRP A 168 -0.91 16.04 -4.57
C TRP A 168 0.19 14.98 -4.68
N GLY A 169 1.17 15.19 -5.56
CA GLY A 169 2.18 14.17 -5.84
C GLY A 169 1.69 13.07 -6.77
N GLY A 170 0.89 13.40 -7.78
CA GLY A 170 0.26 12.43 -8.70
C GLY A 170 1.24 11.52 -9.45
N ALA A 171 2.51 11.92 -9.58
CA ALA A 171 3.57 11.14 -10.24
C ALA A 171 4.38 10.23 -9.30
N THR A 172 4.00 10.13 -8.02
CA THR A 172 4.56 9.14 -7.09
C THR A 172 3.93 7.75 -7.32
N SER A 173 4.52 6.68 -6.80
CA SER A 173 3.93 5.33 -6.89
C SER A 173 2.50 5.30 -6.33
N VAL A 174 2.32 5.86 -5.13
CA VAL A 174 1.01 5.98 -4.46
C VAL A 174 0.05 6.84 -5.27
N GLY A 175 0.50 8.00 -5.79
CA GLY A 175 -0.34 8.88 -6.60
C GLY A 175 -0.80 8.23 -7.91
N MET A 176 0.10 7.51 -8.60
CA MET A 176 -0.23 6.79 -9.84
C MET A 176 -1.16 5.61 -9.59
N ALA A 177 -1.02 4.91 -8.46
CA ALA A 177 -1.99 3.89 -8.04
C ALA A 177 -3.36 4.51 -7.77
N ALA A 178 -3.41 5.63 -7.05
CA ALA A 178 -4.65 6.36 -6.76
C ALA A 178 -5.41 6.76 -8.02
N ILE A 179 -4.72 7.27 -9.04
CA ILE A 179 -5.32 7.63 -10.33
C ILE A 179 -5.99 6.40 -10.97
N GLN A 180 -5.31 5.27 -11.00
CA GLN A 180 -5.83 4.04 -11.61
C GLN A 180 -7.00 3.47 -10.81
N PHE A 181 -6.94 3.48 -9.48
CA PHE A 181 -8.05 3.05 -8.63
C PHE A 181 -9.28 3.94 -8.79
N ALA A 182 -9.09 5.26 -8.83
CA ALA A 182 -10.19 6.20 -9.04
C ALA A 182 -10.83 6.03 -10.43
N ARG A 183 -10.03 5.80 -11.46
CA ARG A 183 -10.53 5.46 -12.80
C ARG A 183 -11.31 4.15 -12.80
N ALA A 184 -10.80 3.10 -12.15
CA ALA A 184 -11.49 1.81 -12.03
C ALA A 184 -12.81 1.94 -11.24
N ALA A 185 -12.83 2.83 -10.25
CA ALA A 185 -14.01 3.23 -9.49
C ALA A 185 -14.97 4.15 -10.26
N ARG A 186 -14.62 4.54 -11.49
CA ARG A 186 -15.36 5.48 -12.35
C ARG A 186 -15.54 6.87 -11.73
N VAL A 187 -14.62 7.34 -10.89
CA VAL A 187 -14.62 8.73 -10.42
C VAL A 187 -14.51 9.67 -11.62
N SER A 188 -15.47 10.60 -11.75
CA SER A 188 -15.64 11.40 -12.97
C SER A 188 -14.56 12.47 -13.17
N SER A 189 -13.93 12.93 -12.09
CA SER A 189 -12.86 13.93 -12.14
C SER A 189 -11.69 13.53 -11.24
N ILE A 190 -10.49 13.46 -11.83
CA ILE A 190 -9.25 13.07 -11.16
C ILE A 190 -8.20 14.14 -11.46
N ILE A 191 -7.94 15.00 -10.48
CA ILE A 191 -6.99 16.11 -10.57
C ILE A 191 -5.65 15.65 -10.01
N ALA A 192 -4.61 15.61 -10.84
CA ALA A 192 -3.27 15.22 -10.44
C ALA A 192 -2.29 16.40 -10.43
N ILE A 193 -1.72 16.73 -9.27
CA ILE A 193 -0.70 17.78 -9.14
C ILE A 193 0.68 17.13 -9.21
N ALA A 194 1.44 17.47 -10.26
CA ALA A 194 2.74 16.84 -10.59
C ALA A 194 3.58 17.72 -11.54
N SER A 195 4.83 17.32 -11.82
CA SER A 195 5.68 18.03 -12.79
C SER A 195 5.10 17.94 -14.21
N PRO A 196 5.24 18.97 -15.08
CA PRO A 196 4.55 19.02 -16.37
C PRO A 196 4.95 17.88 -17.30
N LYS A 197 6.23 17.48 -17.27
CA LYS A 197 6.76 16.33 -18.03
C LYS A 197 6.07 14.99 -17.74
N ARG A 198 5.25 14.91 -16.69
CA ARG A 198 4.50 13.70 -16.32
C ARG A 198 3.03 13.77 -16.73
N HIS A 199 2.49 14.94 -17.08
CA HIS A 199 1.05 15.14 -17.28
C HIS A 199 0.47 14.22 -18.36
N GLU A 200 1.13 14.07 -19.51
CA GLU A 200 0.68 13.14 -20.57
C GLU A 200 0.62 11.70 -20.08
N TYR A 201 1.62 11.25 -19.32
CA TYR A 201 1.61 9.91 -18.75
C TYR A 201 0.50 9.73 -17.70
N LEU A 202 0.29 10.71 -16.82
CA LEU A 202 -0.78 10.67 -15.81
C LEU A 202 -2.17 10.64 -16.46
N LYS A 203 -2.34 11.31 -17.60
CA LYS A 203 -3.54 11.23 -18.41
C LYS A 203 -3.77 9.81 -18.95
N THR A 204 -2.74 9.10 -19.40
CA THR A 204 -2.89 7.69 -19.81
C THR A 204 -3.32 6.77 -18.67
N LEU A 205 -2.96 7.09 -17.43
CA LEU A 205 -3.38 6.35 -16.24
C LEU A 205 -4.84 6.64 -15.86
N GLY A 206 -5.33 7.86 -16.14
CA GLY A 206 -6.72 8.24 -15.87
C GLY A 206 -6.93 9.64 -15.33
N ALA A 207 -5.88 10.44 -15.13
CA ALA A 207 -6.05 11.82 -14.68
C ALA A 207 -6.86 12.61 -15.72
N THR A 208 -7.89 13.32 -15.26
CA THR A 208 -8.74 14.17 -16.11
C THR A 208 -8.15 15.57 -16.25
N GLN A 209 -7.45 16.03 -15.21
CA GLN A 209 -6.74 17.31 -15.20
C GLN A 209 -5.40 17.13 -14.51
N SER A 210 -4.43 17.97 -14.87
CA SER A 210 -3.14 18.01 -14.18
C SER A 210 -2.64 19.43 -14.03
N PHE A 211 -2.03 19.72 -12.87
CA PHE A 211 -1.45 21.02 -12.57
C PHE A 211 0.00 20.90 -12.14
N HIS A 212 0.78 21.96 -12.37
CA HIS A 212 2.17 22.03 -11.95
C HIS A 212 2.28 22.46 -10.49
N TYR A 213 2.99 21.69 -9.67
CA TYR A 213 3.11 21.99 -8.23
C TYR A 213 3.90 23.27 -7.91
N ASN A 214 4.78 23.78 -8.80
CA ASN A 214 5.47 25.07 -8.58
C ASN A 214 4.76 26.25 -9.25
N ASP A 215 3.57 26.05 -9.82
CA ASP A 215 2.76 27.17 -10.28
C ASP A 215 2.23 27.94 -9.06
N ILE A 216 2.52 29.24 -9.00
CA ILE A 216 2.13 30.10 -7.86
C ILE A 216 0.61 30.15 -7.68
N GLU A 217 -0.16 29.88 -8.73
CA GLU A 217 -1.62 29.87 -8.74
C GLU A 217 -2.20 28.46 -8.60
N VAL A 218 -1.39 27.41 -8.38
CA VAL A 218 -1.85 26.02 -8.39
C VAL A 218 -3.02 25.78 -7.44
N ILE A 219 -3.00 26.40 -6.26
CA ILE A 219 -4.07 26.27 -5.27
C ILE A 219 -5.38 26.85 -5.79
N GLU A 220 -5.35 28.03 -6.38
CA GLU A 220 -6.54 28.68 -6.93
C GLU A 220 -7.04 27.94 -8.18
N LYS A 221 -6.14 27.41 -9.02
CA LYS A 221 -6.51 26.56 -10.15
C LYS A 221 -7.25 25.29 -9.70
N VAL A 222 -6.75 24.62 -8.64
CA VAL A 222 -7.41 23.46 -8.05
C VAL A 222 -8.77 23.83 -7.46
N LYS A 223 -8.87 24.91 -6.67
CA LYS A 223 -10.16 25.38 -6.13
C LYS A 223 -11.17 25.69 -7.24
N SER A 224 -10.73 26.37 -8.28
CA SER A 224 -11.59 26.73 -9.41
C SER A 224 -12.07 25.49 -10.17
N ALA A 225 -11.23 24.46 -10.32
CA ALA A 225 -11.65 23.18 -10.90
C ALA A 225 -12.69 22.47 -10.01
N LEU A 226 -12.57 22.59 -8.69
CA LEU A 226 -13.52 22.02 -7.72
C LEU A 226 -14.88 22.73 -7.69
N HIS A 227 -15.00 23.97 -8.18
CA HIS A 227 -16.31 24.63 -8.28
C HIS A 227 -17.30 23.88 -9.18
N SER A 228 -16.79 23.11 -10.14
CA SER A 228 -17.60 22.25 -11.02
C SER A 228 -17.91 20.87 -10.41
N THR A 229 -17.37 20.55 -9.24
CA THR A 229 -17.59 19.25 -8.60
C THR A 229 -19.00 19.16 -8.03
N SER A 230 -19.78 18.20 -8.52
CA SER A 230 -20.91 17.65 -7.79
C SER A 230 -20.47 16.43 -6.98
N GLY A 231 -21.11 16.18 -5.83
CA GLY A 231 -20.82 15.03 -4.98
C GLY A 231 -19.57 15.17 -4.10
N THR A 232 -18.83 14.07 -3.94
CA THR A 232 -17.77 13.96 -2.90
C THR A 232 -16.44 14.51 -3.39
N ILE A 233 -15.73 15.25 -2.54
CA ILE A 233 -14.32 15.62 -2.78
C ILE A 233 -13.43 14.69 -1.96
N TRP A 234 -12.66 13.85 -2.65
CA TRP A 234 -11.58 13.08 -2.05
C TRP A 234 -10.27 13.83 -2.25
N ALA A 235 -9.39 13.77 -1.25
CA ALA A 235 -8.10 14.43 -1.30
C ALA A 235 -7.00 13.50 -0.79
N LEU A 236 -5.90 13.43 -1.53
CA LEU A 236 -4.72 12.64 -1.20
C LEU A 236 -3.47 13.52 -1.32
N ASP A 237 -2.66 13.56 -0.27
CA ASP A 237 -1.28 14.03 -0.36
C ASP A 237 -0.33 12.82 -0.40
N ALA A 238 0.17 12.51 -1.59
CA ALA A 238 1.11 11.42 -1.85
C ALA A 238 2.58 11.89 -1.85
N TYR A 239 2.86 13.15 -1.46
CA TYR A 239 4.21 13.71 -1.45
C TYR A 239 4.70 14.07 -0.04
N ASN A 240 3.83 14.69 0.78
CA ASN A 240 4.10 15.37 2.06
C ASN A 240 5.59 15.37 2.51
N PRO A 241 6.34 16.44 2.19
CA PRO A 241 7.75 16.56 2.55
C PRO A 241 7.95 17.00 4.00
N SER A 242 6.89 17.34 4.74
CA SER A 242 7.00 17.92 6.07
C SER A 242 7.08 16.86 7.17
N HIS A 243 8.20 16.83 7.88
CA HIS A 243 8.39 16.00 9.08
C HIS A 243 7.43 16.35 10.25
N LYS A 244 6.57 17.37 10.12
CA LYS A 244 5.75 17.93 11.21
C LYS A 244 4.30 17.44 11.25
N ALA A 245 3.81 16.71 10.24
CA ALA A 245 2.39 16.35 10.14
C ALA A 245 1.99 15.03 10.86
N TYR A 246 2.94 14.28 11.44
CA TYR A 246 2.68 12.96 12.05
C TYR A 246 2.19 13.03 13.52
N SER A 247 1.38 14.02 13.90
CA SER A 247 0.84 14.11 15.25
C SER A 247 -0.36 13.17 15.45
N ARG A 248 -0.12 11.95 15.99
CA ARG A 248 -1.00 10.99 16.73
C ARG A 248 -2.51 10.83 16.43
N LYS A 249 -3.11 11.55 15.49
CA LYS A 249 -4.52 11.45 15.11
C LYS A 249 -4.60 11.63 13.59
N ARG A 250 -5.02 10.55 12.93
CA ARG A 250 -5.26 10.38 11.49
C ARG A 250 -4.00 10.09 10.68
N PHE A 251 -3.85 8.81 10.35
CA PHE A 251 -2.87 8.29 9.41
C PHE A 251 -3.21 8.60 7.94
N LEU A 252 -4.31 9.32 7.68
CA LEU A 252 -4.75 9.68 6.33
C LEU A 252 -5.04 11.17 6.22
N TYR A 253 -4.39 11.76 5.23
CA TYR A 253 -4.24 13.19 5.06
C TYR A 253 -5.51 13.81 4.52
N THR A 254 -6.22 14.55 5.36
CA THR A 254 -7.13 15.60 4.89
C THR A 254 -6.26 16.74 4.34
N ILE A 255 -6.24 16.95 3.02
CA ILE A 255 -5.86 18.27 2.50
C ILE A 255 -6.93 19.22 3.04
N LYS A 256 -6.57 20.13 3.95
CA LYS A 256 -7.45 21.23 4.33
C LYS A 256 -7.57 22.16 3.13
N LEU A 257 -8.57 21.90 2.29
CA LEU A 257 -9.03 22.81 1.23
C LEU A 257 -10.16 23.73 1.72
N PHE A 258 -10.29 23.92 3.04
CA PHE A 258 -11.22 24.85 3.66
C PHE A 258 -10.48 25.76 4.64
#